data_AF-A0A2K8NYZ5-F1
#
_entry.id   AF-A0A2K8NYZ5-F1
#
_cell.length_a   1.000
_cell.length_b   1.000
_cell.length_c   1.000
_cell.angle_alpha   90.00
_cell.angle_beta   90.00
_cell.angle_gamma   90.00
#
_symmetry.space_group_name_H-M   'P 1'
#
loop_
_entity.id
_entity.type
_entity.pdbx_description
1 polymer ?
#
loop_
_entity_poly.entity_id
_entity_poly.type
_entity_poly.pdbx_seq_one_letter_code
_entity_poly.pdbx_strand_id
1 'polypeptide(L)'
;MLEIYKLPKLSDNELSQLNYINPWWEKTLKKLVQKNLNWIKRFNKDSNIFISLKPKEKIEDYKKLFQAVNNMQTFFEPKIKQIKNELKMIKKFQKMISDYSLLLGTCWSIVIMIYYYRDFNSLEINNKRGHSIKVFNNKNLEFYDRFKKNIINTLGNNEVLDVIFKNENFNDGKLNDSSLIVNSIVKYASKLFKNKQLSKEKYADTLLHAIIYNSLNLNFVSNYNVFVLNLLKIN
;
A
#
# COMPACT_ATOMS: atom_id res chain seq x y z
N MET A 1 8.86 -1.08 -9.91
CA MET A 1 8.12 0.03 -9.27
C MET A 1 7.04 -0.48 -8.33
N LEU A 2 6.24 -1.47 -8.70
CA LEU A 2 5.28 -2.13 -7.80
C LEU A 2 5.86 -3.38 -7.12
N GLU A 3 6.91 -3.98 -7.68
CA GLU A 3 7.60 -5.17 -7.13
C GLU A 3 8.09 -5.00 -5.69
N ILE A 4 8.36 -3.76 -5.33
CA ILE A 4 8.75 -3.37 -3.99
C ILE A 4 7.61 -3.46 -2.96
N TYR A 5 6.36 -3.66 -3.38
CA TYR A 5 5.19 -3.84 -2.52
C TYR A 5 4.66 -5.27 -2.55
N LYS A 6 5.42 -6.22 -3.12
CA LYS A 6 5.04 -7.63 -3.22
C LYS A 6 4.75 -8.21 -1.83
N LEU A 7 3.63 -8.92 -1.72
CA LEU A 7 3.20 -9.55 -0.48
C LEU A 7 4.09 -10.77 -0.18
N PRO A 8 4.41 -11.02 1.10
CA PRO A 8 5.21 -12.17 1.50
C PRO A 8 4.46 -13.48 1.23
N LYS A 9 5.22 -14.57 1.08
CA LYS A 9 4.66 -15.92 1.15
C LYS A 9 4.54 -16.29 2.63
N LEU A 10 3.32 -16.51 3.10
CA LEU A 10 3.06 -16.94 4.46
C LEU A 10 2.92 -18.45 4.54
N SER A 11 3.43 -19.02 5.62
CA SER A 11 3.20 -20.42 6.00
C SER A 11 1.78 -20.62 6.54
N ASP A 12 1.32 -21.86 6.57
CA ASP A 12 -0.02 -22.17 7.10
C ASP A 12 -0.10 -21.90 8.61
N ASN A 13 1.01 -22.08 9.34
CA ASN A 13 1.14 -21.69 10.75
C ASN A 13 0.98 -20.18 10.96
N GLU A 14 1.57 -19.34 10.10
CA GLU A 14 1.35 -17.89 10.16
C GLU A 14 -0.10 -17.54 9.82
N LEU A 15 -0.69 -18.14 8.79
CA LEU A 15 -2.07 -17.86 8.41
C LEU A 15 -3.09 -18.26 9.51
N SER A 16 -2.76 -19.23 10.36
CA SER A 16 -3.60 -19.62 11.50
C SER A 16 -3.84 -18.48 12.50
N GLN A 17 -2.98 -17.46 12.52
CA GLN A 17 -3.15 -16.29 13.38
C GLN A 17 -4.40 -15.47 13.03
N LEU A 18 -4.95 -15.64 11.82
CA LEU A 18 -6.22 -15.01 11.44
C LEU A 18 -7.42 -15.51 12.26
N ASN A 19 -7.31 -16.67 12.91
CA ASN A 19 -8.37 -17.17 13.79
C ASN A 19 -8.64 -16.25 14.99
N TYR A 20 -7.67 -15.40 15.36
CA TYR A 20 -7.80 -14.41 16.43
C TYR A 20 -8.47 -13.10 15.99
N ILE A 21 -8.87 -13.01 14.72
CA ILE A 21 -9.33 -11.76 14.11
C ILE A 21 -10.66 -11.98 13.40
N ASN A 22 -11.68 -11.21 13.77
CA ASN A 22 -12.89 -11.12 12.97
C ASN A 22 -12.59 -10.36 11.66
N PRO A 23 -12.79 -10.94 10.46
CA PRO A 23 -12.31 -10.35 9.21
C PRO A 23 -13.24 -9.24 8.67
N TRP A 24 -13.33 -8.10 9.36
CA TRP A 24 -14.19 -6.96 8.98
C TRP A 24 -13.88 -6.39 7.58
N TRP A 25 -12.68 -6.65 7.05
CA TRP A 25 -12.23 -6.17 5.75
C TRP A 25 -12.83 -6.95 4.57
N GLU A 26 -13.49 -8.09 4.78
CA GLU A 26 -13.92 -8.99 3.71
C GLU A 26 -14.70 -8.33 2.58
N LYS A 27 -15.73 -7.54 2.92
CA LYS A 27 -16.58 -6.88 1.93
C LYS A 27 -15.78 -5.89 1.08
N THR A 28 -14.90 -5.12 1.73
CA THR A 28 -14.01 -4.16 1.07
C THR A 28 -13.00 -4.87 0.19
N LEU A 29 -12.40 -5.96 0.68
CA LEU A 29 -11.45 -6.78 -0.04
C LEU A 29 -12.08 -7.41 -1.29
N LYS A 30 -13.25 -8.05 -1.16
CA LYS A 30 -14.05 -8.59 -2.27
C LYS A 30 -14.29 -7.52 -3.35
N LYS A 31 -14.69 -6.32 -2.95
CA LYS A 31 -14.92 -5.18 -3.87
C LYS A 31 -13.65 -4.73 -4.58
N LEU A 32 -12.52 -4.64 -3.87
CA LEU A 32 -11.24 -4.23 -4.45
C LEU A 32 -10.69 -5.27 -5.41
N VAL A 33 -10.78 -6.56 -5.08
CA VAL A 33 -10.42 -7.66 -5.98
C VAL A 33 -11.26 -7.57 -7.26
N GLN A 34 -12.58 -7.43 -7.15
CA GLN A 34 -13.46 -7.34 -8.31
C GLN A 34 -13.14 -6.13 -9.20
N LYS A 35 -12.86 -4.96 -8.61
CA LYS A 35 -12.43 -3.77 -9.37
C LYS A 35 -11.16 -4.03 -10.18
N ASN A 36 -10.16 -4.66 -9.57
CA ASN A 36 -8.90 -4.98 -10.23
C ASN A 36 -9.09 -6.01 -11.35
N LEU A 37 -9.92 -7.02 -11.13
CA LEU A 37 -10.31 -7.98 -12.18
C LEU A 37 -11.02 -7.31 -13.35
N ASN A 38 -11.93 -6.35 -13.07
CA ASN A 38 -12.60 -5.58 -14.11
C ASN A 38 -11.60 -4.75 -14.94
N TRP A 39 -10.57 -4.20 -14.29
CA TRP A 39 -9.49 -3.54 -15.02
C TRP A 39 -8.76 -4.53 -15.93
N ILE A 40 -8.35 -5.69 -15.44
CA ILE A 40 -7.66 -6.72 -16.24
C ILE A 40 -8.49 -7.15 -17.45
N LYS A 41 -9.80 -7.40 -17.26
CA LYS A 41 -10.74 -7.77 -18.34
C LYS A 41 -10.81 -6.70 -19.44
N ARG A 42 -10.77 -5.41 -19.09
CA ARG A 42 -10.79 -4.30 -20.07
C ARG A 42 -9.58 -4.28 -21.00
N PHE A 43 -8.51 -5.02 -20.68
CA PHE A 43 -7.33 -5.15 -21.53
C PHE A 43 -7.26 -6.52 -22.23
N ASN A 44 -8.40 -7.21 -22.39
CA ASN A 44 -8.53 -8.49 -23.08
C ASN A 44 -7.55 -9.58 -22.57
N LYS A 45 -7.16 -9.54 -21.29
CA LYS A 45 -6.44 -10.64 -20.66
C LYS A 45 -7.43 -11.60 -20.03
N ASP A 46 -7.18 -12.90 -20.21
CA ASP A 46 -7.98 -13.93 -19.55
C ASP A 46 -7.85 -13.76 -18.03
N SER A 47 -8.96 -13.33 -17.42
CA SER A 47 -9.01 -13.08 -15.99
C SER A 47 -8.94 -14.37 -15.17
N ASN A 48 -9.18 -15.53 -15.78
CA ASN A 48 -9.21 -16.82 -15.08
C ASN A 48 -7.87 -17.19 -14.44
N ILE A 49 -6.74 -16.72 -15.00
CA ILE A 49 -5.40 -16.88 -14.42
C ILE A 49 -5.27 -16.14 -13.06
N PHE A 50 -6.09 -15.10 -12.85
CA PHE A 50 -6.12 -14.28 -11.64
C PHE A 50 -7.34 -14.58 -10.74
N ILE A 51 -8.29 -15.39 -11.21
CA ILE A 51 -9.56 -15.74 -10.55
C ILE A 51 -9.50 -17.20 -10.09
N SER A 52 -8.91 -17.42 -8.92
CA SER A 52 -9.29 -18.56 -8.08
C SER A 52 -9.63 -18.09 -6.66
N LEU A 53 -10.20 -16.89 -6.58
CA LEU A 53 -10.59 -16.23 -5.34
C LEU A 53 -12.12 -16.18 -5.24
N LYS A 54 -12.72 -17.28 -4.81
CA LYS A 54 -13.96 -17.16 -4.04
C LYS A 54 -13.50 -17.16 -2.59
N PRO A 55 -13.56 -16.03 -1.86
CA PRO A 55 -13.27 -16.05 -0.43
C PRO A 55 -14.40 -16.85 0.22
N LYS A 56 -14.16 -18.14 0.41
CA LYS A 56 -14.81 -18.88 1.48
C LYS A 56 -14.01 -18.56 2.75
N GLU A 57 -14.61 -18.80 3.90
CA GLU A 57 -14.08 -18.42 5.21
C GLU A 57 -12.84 -19.24 5.63
N LYS A 58 -12.15 -19.90 4.69
CA LYS A 58 -11.04 -20.81 5.00
C LYS A 58 -9.69 -20.11 4.85
N ILE A 59 -8.78 -20.44 5.78
CA ILE A 59 -7.38 -20.01 5.85
C ILE A 59 -6.64 -20.18 4.50
N GLU A 60 -6.97 -21.22 3.74
CA GLU A 60 -6.41 -21.53 2.41
C GLU A 60 -6.66 -20.44 1.35
N ASP A 61 -7.69 -19.60 1.52
CA ASP A 61 -8.07 -18.60 0.52
C ASP A 61 -7.19 -17.35 0.59
N TYR A 62 -6.60 -17.02 1.75
CA TYR A 62 -5.68 -15.89 1.88
C TYR A 62 -4.32 -16.14 1.21
N LYS A 63 -3.83 -17.39 1.25
CA LYS A 63 -2.61 -17.79 0.55
C LYS A 63 -2.75 -17.59 -0.97
N LYS A 64 -3.86 -18.08 -1.52
CA LYS A 64 -4.22 -17.90 -2.95
C LYS A 64 -4.43 -16.43 -3.27
N LEU A 65 -5.05 -15.65 -2.37
CA LEU A 65 -5.25 -14.21 -2.53
C LEU A 65 -3.94 -13.46 -2.68
N PHE A 66 -3.00 -13.63 -1.75
CA PHE A 66 -1.73 -12.91 -1.79
C PHE A 66 -0.92 -13.30 -3.03
N GLN A 67 -0.96 -14.56 -3.44
CA GLN A 67 -0.36 -15.02 -4.69
C GLN A 67 -1.03 -14.35 -5.90
N ALA A 68 -2.36 -14.31 -5.96
CA ALA A 68 -3.10 -13.69 -7.05
C ALA A 68 -2.83 -12.18 -7.13
N VAL A 69 -2.77 -11.46 -6.01
CA VAL A 69 -2.43 -10.02 -5.97
C VAL A 69 -0.99 -9.77 -6.43
N ASN A 70 -0.06 -10.64 -6.07
CA ASN A 70 1.30 -10.62 -6.60
C ASN A 70 1.33 -10.90 -8.12
N ASN A 71 0.50 -11.82 -8.61
CA ASN A 71 0.37 -12.08 -10.05
C ASN A 71 -0.25 -10.87 -10.78
N MET A 72 -1.24 -10.19 -10.19
CA MET A 72 -1.79 -8.95 -10.75
C MET A 72 -0.72 -7.88 -10.93
N GLN A 73 0.30 -7.86 -10.06
CA GLN A 73 1.44 -6.97 -10.20
C GLN A 73 2.15 -7.14 -11.55
N THR A 74 2.30 -8.38 -12.03
CA THR A 74 2.92 -8.69 -13.33
C THR A 74 2.13 -8.12 -14.52
N PHE A 75 0.83 -7.88 -14.32
CA PHE A 75 -0.03 -7.21 -15.29
C PHE A 75 0.11 -5.68 -15.21
N PHE A 76 0.09 -5.11 -13.99
CA PHE A 76 0.10 -3.66 -13.81
C PHE A 76 1.48 -3.03 -14.02
N GLU A 77 2.57 -3.71 -13.66
CA GLU A 77 3.93 -3.17 -13.72
C GLU A 77 4.35 -2.74 -15.15
N PRO A 78 4.19 -3.55 -16.22
CA PRO A 78 4.53 -3.11 -17.58
C PRO A 78 3.64 -1.96 -18.05
N LYS A 79 2.36 -1.95 -17.64
CA LYS A 79 1.40 -0.91 -18.02
C LYS A 79 1.76 0.41 -17.37
N ILE A 80 2.14 0.40 -16.11
CA ILE A 80 2.61 1.59 -15.39
C ILE A 80 3.88 2.14 -16.03
N LYS A 81 4.83 1.29 -16.44
CA LYS A 81 6.02 1.72 -17.19
C LYS A 81 5.65 2.40 -18.51
N GLN A 82 4.67 1.88 -19.25
CA GLN A 82 4.16 2.51 -20.48
C GLN A 82 3.50 3.87 -20.21
N ILE A 83 2.80 4.01 -19.07
CA ILE A 83 2.07 5.23 -18.69
C ILE A 83 3.01 6.35 -18.22
N LYS A 84 4.18 6.02 -17.66
CA LYS A 84 5.15 6.97 -17.08
C LYS A 84 5.60 8.07 -18.07
N ASN A 85 5.54 7.83 -19.37
CA ASN A 85 6.00 8.78 -20.39
C ASN A 85 4.93 9.79 -20.84
N GLU A 86 3.67 9.61 -20.41
CA GLU A 86 2.54 10.43 -20.86
C GLU A 86 1.61 10.87 -19.73
N LEU A 87 1.66 12.17 -19.36
CA LEU A 87 0.76 12.76 -18.36
C LEU A 87 -0.74 12.54 -18.62
N LYS A 88 -1.17 12.52 -19.90
CA LYS A 88 -2.56 12.23 -20.27
C LYS A 88 -2.94 10.80 -19.89
N MET A 89 -2.03 9.86 -20.07
CA MET A 89 -2.22 8.45 -19.72
C MET A 89 -2.25 8.26 -18.20
N ILE A 90 -1.46 9.00 -17.43
CA ILE A 90 -1.54 8.98 -15.96
C ILE A 90 -2.96 9.34 -15.52
N LYS A 91 -3.53 10.45 -16.01
CA LYS A 91 -4.90 10.84 -15.65
C LYS A 91 -5.93 9.76 -16.03
N LYS A 92 -5.78 9.15 -17.21
CA LYS A 92 -6.68 8.10 -17.71
C LYS A 92 -6.63 6.83 -16.85
N PHE A 93 -5.45 6.44 -16.38
CA PHE A 93 -5.22 5.19 -15.67
C PHE A 93 -5.00 5.35 -14.16
N GLN A 94 -5.06 6.56 -13.63
CA GLN A 94 -4.90 6.86 -12.20
C GLN A 94 -5.83 5.99 -11.35
N LYS A 95 -7.10 5.87 -11.74
CA LYS A 95 -8.08 5.06 -10.99
C LYS A 95 -7.68 3.59 -10.92
N MET A 96 -7.14 3.03 -12.00
CA MET A 96 -6.64 1.66 -12.04
C MET A 96 -5.47 1.47 -11.08
N ILE A 97 -4.50 2.38 -11.11
CA ILE A 97 -3.31 2.36 -10.23
C ILE A 97 -3.73 2.48 -8.77
N SER A 98 -4.66 3.40 -8.47
CA SER A 98 -5.23 3.59 -7.13
C SER A 98 -6.00 2.36 -6.65
N ASP A 99 -6.88 1.77 -7.47
CA ASP A 99 -7.64 0.57 -7.09
C ASP A 99 -6.71 -0.62 -6.77
N TYR A 100 -5.61 -0.79 -7.50
CA TYR A 100 -4.61 -1.81 -7.20
C TYR A 100 -3.82 -1.51 -5.93
N SER A 101 -3.39 -0.27 -5.75
CA SER A 101 -2.63 0.16 -4.57
C SER A 101 -3.47 0.08 -3.29
N LEU A 102 -4.77 0.40 -3.37
CA LEU A 102 -5.73 0.20 -2.28
C LEU A 102 -5.85 -1.27 -1.88
N LEU A 103 -5.88 -2.19 -2.87
CA LEU A 103 -5.88 -3.63 -2.63
C LEU A 103 -4.60 -4.07 -1.92
N LEU A 104 -3.43 -3.59 -2.37
CA LEU A 104 -2.14 -3.84 -1.72
C LEU A 104 -2.13 -3.34 -0.27
N GLY A 105 -2.62 -2.12 0.00
CA GLY A 105 -2.71 -1.57 1.35
C GLY A 105 -3.57 -2.44 2.28
N THR A 106 -4.70 -2.94 1.78
CA THR A 106 -5.53 -3.90 2.51
C THR A 106 -4.80 -5.21 2.77
N CYS A 107 -4.19 -5.84 1.76
CA CYS A 107 -3.47 -7.09 1.94
C CYS A 107 -2.29 -6.95 2.91
N TRP A 108 -1.51 -5.86 2.83
CA TRP A 108 -0.43 -5.60 3.77
C TRP A 108 -0.93 -5.39 5.19
N SER A 109 -2.05 -4.69 5.39
CA SER A 109 -2.61 -4.57 6.74
C SER A 109 -2.97 -5.93 7.36
N ILE A 110 -3.49 -6.87 6.56
CA ILE A 110 -3.79 -8.24 7.01
C ILE A 110 -2.50 -8.98 7.37
N VAL A 111 -1.47 -8.89 6.52
CA VAL A 111 -0.14 -9.47 6.80
C VAL A 111 0.44 -8.94 8.11
N ILE A 112 0.32 -7.64 8.37
CA ILE A 112 0.83 -7.04 9.60
C ILE A 112 0.01 -7.48 10.83
N MET A 113 -1.30 -7.64 10.71
CA MET A 113 -2.11 -8.22 11.79
C MET A 113 -1.71 -9.67 12.10
N ILE A 114 -1.41 -10.46 11.07
CA ILE A 114 -0.87 -11.82 11.23
C ILE A 114 0.43 -11.79 12.03
N TYR A 115 1.36 -10.90 11.67
CA TYR A 115 2.63 -10.76 12.41
C TYR A 115 2.42 -10.29 13.84
N TYR A 116 1.50 -9.35 14.07
CA TYR A 116 1.14 -8.92 15.41
C TYR A 116 0.71 -10.10 16.29
N TYR A 117 -0.22 -10.96 15.84
CA TYR A 117 -0.67 -12.11 16.65
C TYR A 117 0.39 -13.21 16.73
N ARG A 118 1.17 -13.42 15.67
CA ARG A 118 2.30 -14.36 15.70
C ARG A 118 3.28 -14.00 16.81
N ASP A 119 3.57 -12.72 16.97
CA ASP A 119 4.53 -12.22 17.95
C ASP A 119 4.08 -12.50 19.40
N PHE A 120 2.78 -12.66 19.69
CA PHE A 120 2.29 -13.11 21.02
C PHE A 120 2.66 -14.57 21.34
N ASN A 121 2.99 -15.38 20.35
CA ASN A 121 3.42 -16.76 20.58
C ASN A 121 4.90 -16.85 20.98
N SER A 122 5.68 -15.77 20.79
CA SER A 122 7.14 -15.78 20.97
C SER A 122 7.70 -14.64 21.82
N LEU A 123 6.91 -13.59 22.09
CA LEU A 123 7.32 -12.43 22.86
C LEU A 123 6.36 -12.18 24.04
N GLU A 124 6.92 -11.76 25.16
CA GLU A 124 6.13 -11.23 26.28
C GLU A 124 5.69 -9.79 25.95
N ILE A 125 4.39 -9.61 25.70
CA ILE A 125 3.83 -8.33 25.26
C ILE A 125 2.90 -7.76 26.34
N ASN A 126 3.45 -6.85 27.14
CA ASN A 126 2.73 -6.19 28.23
C ASN A 126 1.85 -5.01 27.76
N ASN A 127 2.15 -4.42 26.59
CA ASN A 127 1.38 -3.31 26.02
C ASN A 127 0.93 -3.66 24.59
N LYS A 128 -0.27 -4.25 24.48
CA LYS A 128 -0.90 -4.65 23.20
C LYS A 128 -0.99 -3.48 22.20
N ARG A 129 -1.43 -2.30 22.66
CA ARG A 129 -1.59 -1.11 21.82
C ARG A 129 -0.24 -0.54 21.38
N GLY A 130 0.73 -0.45 22.28
CA GLY A 130 2.09 -0.02 21.94
C GLY A 130 2.74 -0.96 20.92
N HIS A 131 2.55 -2.27 21.09
CA HIS A 131 3.05 -3.26 20.15
C HIS A 131 2.36 -3.14 18.77
N SER A 132 1.04 -2.95 18.71
CA SER A 132 0.35 -2.76 17.42
C SER A 132 0.83 -1.51 16.68
N ILE A 133 1.03 -0.39 17.39
CA ILE A 133 1.63 0.82 16.81
C ILE A 133 3.01 0.51 16.23
N LYS A 134 3.87 -0.16 17.00
CA LYS A 134 5.24 -0.50 16.59
C LYS A 134 5.27 -1.33 15.31
N VAL A 135 4.55 -2.46 15.27
CA VAL A 135 4.59 -3.38 14.12
C VAL A 135 4.02 -2.71 12.86
N PHE A 136 2.93 -1.93 12.99
CA PHE A 136 2.38 -1.20 11.85
C PHE A 136 3.27 -0.04 11.39
N ASN A 137 3.86 0.73 12.32
CA ASN A 137 4.77 1.83 11.97
C ASN A 137 6.03 1.32 11.28
N ASN A 138 6.61 0.20 11.71
CA ASN A 138 7.77 -0.39 11.04
C ASN A 138 7.52 -0.59 9.54
N LYS A 139 6.36 -1.16 9.19
CA LYS A 139 6.01 -1.38 7.78
C LYS A 139 5.62 -0.08 7.05
N ASN A 140 4.90 0.80 7.72
CA ASN A 140 4.49 2.08 7.15
C ASN A 140 5.68 2.98 6.82
N LEU A 141 6.66 3.05 7.72
CA LEU A 141 7.93 3.75 7.52
C LEU A 141 8.71 3.12 6.36
N GLU A 142 8.74 1.79 6.26
CA GLU A 142 9.36 1.13 5.11
C GLU A 142 8.72 1.54 3.77
N PHE A 143 7.38 1.67 3.72
CA PHE A 143 6.70 2.19 2.52
C PHE A 143 7.06 3.64 2.24
N TYR A 144 7.15 4.46 3.29
CA TYR A 144 7.47 5.87 3.20
C TYR A 144 8.92 6.11 2.76
N ASP A 145 9.89 5.40 3.33
CA ASP A 145 11.30 5.49 2.96
C ASP A 145 11.52 5.09 1.50
N ARG A 146 10.79 4.08 1.02
CA ARG A 146 10.78 3.71 -0.40
C ARG A 146 10.24 4.84 -1.26
N PHE A 147 9.15 5.48 -0.85
CA PHE A 147 8.62 6.65 -1.55
C PHE A 147 9.64 7.80 -1.57
N LYS A 148 10.22 8.15 -0.42
CA LYS A 148 11.25 9.19 -0.27
C LYS A 148 12.45 8.94 -1.18
N LYS A 149 12.99 7.72 -1.19
CA LYS A 149 14.09 7.31 -2.08
C LYS A 149 13.74 7.51 -3.56
N ASN A 150 12.53 7.12 -3.97
CA ASN A 150 12.09 7.33 -5.35
C ASN A 150 11.98 8.82 -5.69
N ILE A 151 11.43 9.64 -4.80
CA ILE A 151 11.33 11.10 -5.00
C ILE A 151 12.71 11.74 -5.12
N ILE A 152 13.66 11.39 -4.26
CA ILE A 152 15.04 11.90 -4.32
C ILE A 152 15.71 11.49 -5.64
N ASN A 153 15.52 10.24 -6.08
CA ASN A 153 16.06 9.79 -7.36
C ASN A 153 15.47 10.54 -8.57
N THR A 154 14.19 10.91 -8.52
CA THR A 154 13.48 11.57 -9.63
C THR A 154 13.74 13.09 -9.65
N LEU A 155 13.61 13.76 -8.51
CA LEU A 155 13.71 15.22 -8.38
C LEU A 155 15.13 15.72 -8.07
N GLY A 156 16.03 14.82 -7.63
CA GLY A 156 17.33 15.19 -7.06
C GLY A 156 17.19 15.70 -5.63
N ASN A 157 18.28 15.67 -4.86
CA ASN A 157 18.28 16.26 -3.53
C ASN A 157 18.39 17.80 -3.62
N ASN A 158 17.60 18.52 -2.83
CA ASN A 158 17.63 20.00 -2.78
C ASN A 158 17.03 20.53 -1.48
N GLU A 159 17.38 21.76 -1.13
CA GLU A 159 16.99 22.40 0.14
C GLU A 159 15.47 22.42 0.36
N VAL A 160 14.66 22.58 -0.69
CA VAL A 160 13.20 22.59 -0.56
C VAL A 160 12.68 21.21 -0.17
N LEU A 161 13.21 20.14 -0.78
CA LEU A 161 12.87 18.78 -0.37
C LEU A 161 13.36 18.46 1.04
N ASP A 162 14.55 18.93 1.42
CA ASP A 162 15.05 18.77 2.79
C ASP A 162 14.12 19.42 3.81
N VAL A 163 13.62 20.64 3.53
CA VAL A 163 12.62 21.31 4.38
C VAL A 163 11.31 20.53 4.42
N ILE A 164 10.83 20.02 3.29
CA ILE A 164 9.60 19.22 3.24
C ILE A 164 9.75 17.94 4.07
N PHE A 165 10.88 17.23 3.96
CA PHE A 165 11.17 16.02 4.73
C PHE A 165 11.47 16.31 6.21
N LYS A 166 12.04 17.45 6.57
CA LYS A 166 12.23 17.85 7.98
C LYS A 166 10.92 18.02 8.75
N ASN A 167 9.80 18.23 8.05
CA ASN A 167 8.47 18.28 8.66
C ASN A 167 7.89 16.87 8.96
N GLU A 168 8.67 15.80 8.79
CA GLU A 168 8.38 14.46 9.29
C GLU A 168 8.23 14.47 10.82
N ASN A 169 7.00 14.49 11.32
CA ASN A 169 6.71 14.34 12.74
C ASN A 169 6.17 12.93 13.01
N PHE A 170 7.10 11.98 13.10
CA PHE A 170 6.79 10.61 13.47
C PHE A 170 6.75 10.49 14.98
N ASN A 171 5.63 9.97 15.50
CA ASN A 171 5.38 9.87 16.93
C ASN A 171 5.12 8.41 17.28
N ASP A 172 5.91 7.86 18.20
CA ASP A 172 5.84 6.46 18.62
C ASP A 172 4.50 6.06 19.26
N GLY A 173 3.65 7.03 19.63
CA GLY A 173 2.32 6.82 20.21
C GLY A 173 1.17 6.70 19.20
N LYS A 174 1.40 6.88 17.90
CA LYS A 174 0.37 6.75 16.85
C LYS A 174 0.93 6.24 15.54
N LEU A 175 0.05 5.82 14.64
CA LEU A 175 0.47 5.48 13.29
C LEU A 175 0.93 6.74 12.56
N ASN A 176 2.09 6.66 11.90
CA ASN A 176 2.68 7.74 11.15
C ASN A 176 1.83 8.11 9.93
N ASP A 177 1.56 9.41 9.75
CA ASP A 177 0.81 9.91 8.59
C ASP A 177 1.69 10.85 7.76
N SER A 178 2.12 10.37 6.61
CA SER A 178 2.98 11.10 5.69
C SER A 178 2.19 11.82 4.59
N SER A 179 0.86 11.83 4.64
CA SER A 179 0.00 12.36 3.56
C SER A 179 0.26 13.84 3.28
N LEU A 180 0.49 14.65 4.33
CA LEU A 180 0.82 16.08 4.17
C LEU A 180 2.15 16.28 3.45
N ILE A 181 3.14 15.43 3.72
CA ILE A 181 4.46 15.49 3.09
C ILE A 181 4.35 15.13 1.60
N VAL A 182 3.65 14.03 1.29
CA VAL A 182 3.42 13.59 -0.10
C VAL A 182 2.68 14.68 -0.88
N ASN A 183 1.65 15.30 -0.30
CA ASN A 183 0.92 16.39 -0.93
C ASN A 183 1.80 17.63 -1.15
N SER A 184 2.72 17.92 -0.23
CA SER A 184 3.68 19.03 -0.36
C SER A 184 4.69 18.77 -1.48
N ILE A 185 5.17 17.53 -1.62
CA ILE A 185 6.03 17.11 -2.74
C ILE A 185 5.31 17.24 -4.08
N VAL A 186 4.05 16.80 -4.17
CA VAL A 186 3.26 16.93 -5.41
C VAL A 186 3.05 18.41 -5.77
N LYS A 187 2.76 19.28 -4.79
CA LYS A 187 2.66 20.73 -5.00
C LYS A 187 3.98 21.32 -5.49
N TYR A 188 5.09 20.93 -4.88
CA TYR A 188 6.43 21.38 -5.28
C TYR A 188 6.78 20.95 -6.70
N ALA A 189 6.62 19.66 -7.03
CA ALA A 189 6.87 19.14 -8.37
C ALA A 189 5.97 19.81 -9.42
N SER A 190 4.71 20.10 -9.06
CA SER A 190 3.79 20.86 -9.93
C SER A 190 4.29 22.29 -10.21
N LYS A 191 4.88 22.96 -9.20
CA LYS A 191 5.47 24.30 -9.36
C LYS A 191 6.68 24.25 -10.29
N LEU A 192 7.60 23.31 -10.06
CA LEU A 192 8.78 23.12 -10.92
C LEU A 192 8.38 22.83 -12.37
N PHE A 193 7.37 21.97 -12.58
CA PHE A 193 6.88 21.64 -13.91
C PHE A 193 6.26 22.85 -14.62
N LYS A 194 5.41 23.63 -13.94
CA LYS A 194 4.83 24.88 -14.48
C LYS A 194 5.90 25.90 -14.87
N ASN A 195 6.98 25.96 -14.08
CA ASN A 195 8.13 26.84 -14.33
C ASN A 195 9.13 26.27 -15.34
N LYS A 196 8.84 25.13 -15.98
CA LYS A 196 9.72 24.43 -16.93
C LYS A 196 11.07 23.99 -16.34
N GLN A 197 11.17 23.89 -15.01
CA GLN A 197 12.35 23.42 -14.27
C GLN A 197 12.37 21.90 -14.08
N LEU A 198 11.27 21.22 -14.40
CA LEU A 198 11.13 19.78 -14.31
C LEU A 198 10.63 19.22 -15.64
N SER A 199 11.29 18.16 -16.13
CA SER A 199 10.83 17.49 -17.35
C SER A 199 9.46 16.86 -17.13
N LYS A 200 8.69 16.70 -18.22
CA LYS A 200 7.39 16.02 -18.21
C LYS A 200 7.50 14.61 -17.62
N GLU A 201 8.56 13.88 -17.95
CA GLU A 201 8.81 12.52 -17.47
C GLU A 201 9.04 12.49 -15.95
N LYS A 202 9.92 13.36 -15.42
CA LYS A 202 10.17 13.43 -13.98
C LYS A 202 8.93 13.86 -13.19
N TYR A 203 8.13 14.78 -13.75
CA TYR A 203 6.85 15.16 -13.14
C TYR A 203 5.85 13.99 -13.14
N ALA A 204 5.71 13.30 -14.27
CA ALA A 204 4.86 12.12 -14.41
C ALA A 204 5.22 11.02 -13.41
N ASP A 205 6.52 10.74 -13.27
CA ASP A 205 7.06 9.77 -12.32
C ASP A 205 6.77 10.15 -10.86
N THR A 206 6.94 11.43 -10.51
CA THR A 206 6.62 11.95 -9.18
C THR A 206 5.14 11.75 -8.85
N LEU A 207 4.24 12.08 -9.78
CA LEU A 207 2.80 11.88 -9.61
C LEU A 207 2.46 10.41 -9.41
N LEU A 208 3.08 9.54 -10.20
CA LEU A 208 2.84 8.10 -10.14
C LEU A 208 3.25 7.51 -8.78
N HIS A 209 4.43 7.86 -8.27
CA HIS A 209 4.88 7.47 -6.94
C HIS A 209 3.95 7.97 -5.84
N ALA A 210 3.50 9.22 -5.92
CA ALA A 210 2.57 9.80 -4.96
C ALA A 210 1.19 9.11 -4.98
N ILE A 211 0.65 8.80 -6.18
CA ILE A 211 -0.62 8.08 -6.33
C ILE A 211 -0.54 6.69 -5.70
N ILE A 212 0.52 5.94 -5.99
CA ILE A 212 0.73 4.59 -5.46
C ILE A 212 0.81 4.64 -3.94
N TYR A 213 1.70 5.48 -3.39
CA TYR A 213 1.91 5.59 -1.96
C TYR A 213 0.64 6.03 -1.22
N ASN A 214 0.00 7.12 -1.63
CA ASN A 214 -1.20 7.62 -0.95
C ASN A 214 -2.35 6.60 -0.98
N SER A 215 -2.54 5.93 -2.11
CA SER A 215 -3.62 4.93 -2.24
C SER A 215 -3.35 3.70 -1.39
N LEU A 216 -2.09 3.24 -1.33
CA LEU A 216 -1.68 2.14 -0.46
C LEU A 216 -1.84 2.52 1.02
N ASN A 217 -1.31 3.68 1.40
CA ASN A 217 -1.32 4.14 2.79
C ASN A 217 -2.75 4.36 3.31
N LEU A 218 -3.66 4.87 2.48
CA LEU A 218 -5.06 5.11 2.85
C LEU A 218 -5.74 3.86 3.43
N ASN A 219 -5.68 2.72 2.72
CA ASN A 219 -6.30 1.49 3.20
C ASN A 219 -5.49 0.83 4.32
N PHE A 220 -4.16 0.95 4.30
CA PHE A 220 -3.30 0.44 5.36
C PHE A 220 -3.63 1.10 6.71
N VAL A 221 -3.68 2.44 6.75
CA VAL A 221 -4.04 3.25 7.92
C VAL A 221 -5.48 3.02 8.35
N SER A 222 -6.42 2.98 7.39
CA SER A 222 -7.83 2.74 7.69
C SER A 222 -8.06 1.40 8.38
N ASN A 223 -7.44 0.33 7.87
CA ASN A 223 -7.54 -0.99 8.48
C ASN A 223 -6.85 -1.06 9.84
N TYR A 224 -5.72 -0.38 10.02
CA TYR A 224 -5.08 -0.24 11.34
C TYR A 224 -6.02 0.43 12.35
N ASN A 225 -6.69 1.53 11.98
CA ASN A 225 -7.58 2.24 12.89
C ASN A 225 -8.73 1.33 13.36
N VAL A 226 -9.34 0.56 12.45
CA VAL A 226 -10.38 -0.42 12.83
C VAL A 226 -9.80 -1.54 13.70
N PHE A 227 -8.59 -2.01 13.39
CA PHE A 227 -7.92 -3.03 14.19
C PHE A 227 -7.70 -2.60 15.64
N VAL A 228 -7.16 -1.39 15.85
CA VAL A 228 -6.94 -0.85 17.20
C VAL A 228 -8.26 -0.66 17.95
N LEU A 229 -9.31 -0.18 17.28
CA LEU A 229 -10.64 -0.07 17.90
C LEU A 229 -11.16 -1.43 18.36
N ASN A 230 -10.92 -2.50 17.60
CA ASN A 230 -11.31 -3.86 17.97
C ASN A 230 -10.42 -4.43 19.08
N LEU A 231 -9.12 -4.12 19.11
CA LEU A 231 -8.23 -4.49 20.23
C LEU A 231 -8.69 -3.87 21.56
N LEU A 232 -9.18 -2.64 21.53
CA LEU A 232 -9.66 -1.92 22.71
C LEU A 232 -11.01 -2.41 23.23
N LYS A 233 -11.79 -3.16 22.44
CA LYS A 233 -13.06 -3.77 22.87
C LYS A 233 -12.90 -5.12 23.59
N ILE A 234 -11.68 -5.68 23.58
CA ILE A 234 -11.37 -7.01 24.16
C ILE A 234 -10.71 -6.85 25.55
N ASN A 235 -10.63 -5.63 26.09
CA ASN A 235 -10.23 -5.33 27.46
C ASN A 235 -11.42 -4.77 28.24
#